data_AF-A0A5C7XLS8-F1
#
_entry.id   AF-A0A5C7XLS8-F1
#
_cell.length_a   1.000
_cell.length_b   1.000
_cell.length_c   1.000
_cell.angle_alpha   90.00
_cell.angle_beta   90.00
_cell.angle_gamma   90.00
#
_symmetry.space_group_name_H-M   'P 1'
#
loop_
_entity.id
_entity.type
_entity.pdbx_description
1 polymer ?
#
loop_
_entity_poly.entity_id
_entity_poly.type
_entity_poly.pdbx_seq_one_letter_code
_entity_poly.pdbx_strand_id
1 'polypeptide(L)'
;MADLSKESESTVRRLLRNGQLDTVPDSKPCHLTAESVHAYLRKRLADGPQLPEGVDKSSAPNLRPPSFGHSANADAQIAGLQTVADLQDQVVRLEEENERFRNTILALRQTGSILLDDLGAYTSPKIPNS
;
A
#
# COMPACT_ATOMS: atom_id res chain seq x y z
N MET A 1 -16.92 -0.95 -9.09
CA MET A 1 -17.05 -0.65 -7.65
C MET A 1 -15.73 -0.88 -6.94
N ALA A 2 -15.21 -2.10 -6.93
CA ALA A 2 -13.86 -2.40 -6.43
C ALA A 2 -12.80 -1.43 -7.02
N ASP A 3 -12.82 -1.22 -8.33
CA ASP A 3 -11.87 -0.31 -9.00
C ASP A 3 -12.11 1.18 -8.68
N LEU A 4 -13.36 1.58 -8.40
CA LEU A 4 -13.73 2.96 -8.09
C LEU A 4 -13.41 3.34 -6.64
N SER A 5 -13.56 2.39 -5.71
CA SER A 5 -13.29 2.60 -4.28
C SER A 5 -11.90 2.12 -3.84
N LYS A 6 -11.13 1.49 -4.74
CA LYS A 6 -9.90 0.72 -4.46
C LYS A 6 -10.08 -0.35 -3.38
N GLU A 7 -11.30 -0.88 -3.24
CA GLU A 7 -11.64 -1.90 -2.26
C GLU A 7 -11.59 -3.28 -2.89
N SER A 8 -11.23 -4.30 -2.10
CA SER A 8 -11.31 -5.68 -2.56
C SER A 8 -12.76 -6.10 -2.80
N GLU A 9 -12.97 -7.06 -3.71
CA GLU A 9 -14.29 -7.61 -4.00
C GLU A 9 -14.96 -8.21 -2.75
N SER A 10 -14.17 -8.78 -1.83
CA SER A 10 -14.65 -9.32 -0.55
C SER A 10 -15.21 -8.24 0.36
N THR A 11 -14.61 -7.04 0.39
CA THR A 11 -15.16 -5.89 1.12
C THR A 11 -16.48 -5.44 0.53
N VAL A 12 -16.58 -5.35 -0.81
CA VAL A 12 -17.83 -4.96 -1.49
C VAL A 12 -18.96 -5.94 -1.17
N ARG A 13 -18.69 -7.26 -1.19
CA ARG A 13 -19.66 -8.30 -0.81
C ARG A 13 -20.05 -8.25 0.68
N ARG A 14 -19.17 -7.77 1.56
CA ARG A 14 -19.48 -7.55 2.98
C ARG A 14 -20.39 -6.34 3.17
N LEU A 15 -20.12 -5.24 2.46
CA LEU A 15 -20.93 -4.03 2.51
C LEU A 15 -22.36 -4.28 2.01
N LEU A 16 -22.52 -5.11 0.98
CA LEU A 16 -23.82 -5.61 0.51
C LEU A 16 -24.57 -6.39 1.61
N ARG A 17 -23.90 -7.34 2.27
CA ARG A 17 -24.49 -8.13 3.36
C ARG A 17 -24.88 -7.30 4.57
N ASN A 18 -24.14 -6.22 4.83
CA ASN A 18 -24.39 -5.30 5.93
C ASN A 18 -25.47 -4.25 5.60
N GLY A 19 -26.07 -4.30 4.40
CA GLY A 19 -27.10 -3.34 3.96
C GLY A 19 -26.57 -1.91 3.74
N GLN A 20 -25.25 -1.76 3.54
CA GLN A 20 -24.62 -0.45 3.30
C GLN A 20 -24.52 -0.10 1.81
N LEU A 21 -24.77 -1.08 0.94
CA LEU A 21 -24.83 -0.92 -0.51
C LEU A 21 -26.08 -1.65 -1.00
N ASP A 22 -26.81 -1.02 -1.91
CA ASP A 22 -28.04 -1.57 -2.47
C ASP A 22 -27.81 -2.07 -3.89
N THR A 23 -28.41 -3.21 -4.21
CA THR A 23 -28.39 -3.80 -5.55
C THR A 23 -29.62 -3.39 -6.34
N VAL A 24 -29.46 -3.23 -7.65
CA VAL A 24 -30.61 -3.13 -8.56
C VAL A 24 -31.35 -4.47 -8.55
N PRO A 25 -32.66 -4.49 -8.26
CA PRO A 25 -33.43 -5.74 -8.23
C PRO A 25 -33.36 -6.45 -9.59
N ASP A 26 -33.26 -7.77 -9.56
CA ASP A 26 -33.17 -8.67 -10.72
C ASP A 26 -32.00 -8.47 -11.69
N SER A 27 -30.94 -7.77 -11.25
CA SER A 27 -29.70 -7.65 -12.04
C SER A 27 -28.80 -8.89 -11.92
N LYS A 28 -28.55 -9.57 -13.05
CA LYS A 28 -27.47 -10.56 -13.23
C LYS A 28 -26.66 -10.20 -14.48
N PRO A 29 -25.38 -9.80 -14.36
CA PRO A 29 -24.57 -9.72 -13.13
C PRO A 29 -25.07 -8.67 -12.13
N CYS A 30 -24.64 -8.83 -10.87
CA CYS A 30 -25.06 -7.96 -9.75
C CYS A 30 -24.64 -6.51 -10.00
N HIS A 31 -25.60 -5.63 -10.20
CA HIS A 31 -25.39 -4.19 -10.38
C HIS A 31 -25.76 -3.44 -9.10
N LEU A 32 -24.90 -2.52 -8.66
CA LEU A 32 -25.18 -1.65 -7.52
C LEU A 32 -25.95 -0.42 -8.00
N THR A 33 -26.83 0.10 -7.14
CA THR A 33 -27.50 1.38 -7.39
C THR A 33 -26.48 2.52 -7.28
N ALA A 34 -26.52 3.48 -8.21
CA ALA A 34 -25.61 4.62 -8.18
C ALA A 34 -25.76 5.43 -6.88
N GLU A 35 -26.99 5.54 -6.37
CA GLU A 35 -27.32 6.29 -5.16
C GLU A 35 -26.65 5.72 -3.91
N SER A 36 -26.71 4.40 -3.68
CA SER A 36 -26.09 3.77 -2.52
C SER A 36 -24.57 3.91 -2.54
N VAL A 37 -23.98 3.83 -3.73
CA VAL A 37 -22.53 3.98 -3.93
C VAL A 37 -22.12 5.42 -3.68
N HIS A 38 -22.85 6.40 -4.21
CA HIS A 38 -22.57 7.80 -3.94
C HIS A 38 -22.71 8.14 -2.47
N ALA A 39 -23.73 7.60 -1.78
CA ALA A 39 -23.90 7.78 -0.35
C ALA A 39 -22.73 7.17 0.44
N TYR A 40 -22.30 5.95 0.09
CA TYR A 40 -21.15 5.29 0.69
C TYR A 40 -19.85 6.08 0.51
N LEU A 41 -19.56 6.54 -0.71
CA LEU A 41 -18.36 7.33 -1.00
C LEU A 41 -18.40 8.69 -0.30
N ARG A 42 -19.57 9.34 -0.22
CA ARG A 42 -19.75 10.62 0.46
C ARG A 42 -19.55 10.47 1.98
N LYS A 43 -20.03 9.37 2.57
CA LYS A 43 -19.77 9.03 3.97
C LYS A 43 -18.29 8.77 4.22
N ARG A 44 -17.62 8.00 3.36
CA ARG A 44 -16.17 7.75 3.47
C ARG A 44 -15.33 9.03 3.35
N LEU A 45 -15.75 9.96 2.48
CA LEU A 45 -15.10 11.26 2.35
C LEU A 45 -15.30 12.12 3.62
N ALA A 46 -16.49 12.05 4.23
CA ALA A 46 -16.80 12.74 5.48
C ALA A 46 -16.05 12.12 6.68
N ASP A 47 -15.93 10.80 6.72
CA ASP A 47 -15.17 10.07 7.74
C ASP A 47 -13.65 10.29 7.58
N GLY A 48 -13.20 10.61 6.36
CA GLY A 48 -11.83 10.98 6.02
C GLY A 48 -10.81 9.85 6.25
N PRO A 49 -9.62 9.92 5.65
CA PRO A 49 -8.50 9.12 6.13
C PRO A 49 -8.16 9.60 7.55
N GLN A 50 -8.36 8.74 8.55
CA GLN A 50 -7.80 8.99 9.88
C GLN A 50 -6.29 8.97 9.73
N LEU A 51 -5.69 10.16 9.71
CA LEU A 51 -4.25 10.31 9.80
C LEU A 51 -3.79 9.70 11.13
N PRO A 52 -2.68 8.95 11.15
CA PRO A 52 -2.12 8.41 12.38
C PRO A 52 -1.90 9.54 13.40
N GLU A 53 -2.13 9.26 14.69
CA GLU A 53 -1.91 10.24 15.77
C GLU A 53 -0.49 10.80 15.67
N GLY A 54 -0.37 12.11 15.42
CA GLY A 54 0.90 12.81 15.19
C GLY A 54 0.94 13.68 13.93
N VAL A 55 -0.03 13.57 13.02
CA VAL A 55 -0.15 14.49 11.88
C VAL A 55 -1.15 15.61 12.22
N ASP A 56 -0.64 16.83 12.36
CA ASP A 56 -1.44 18.00 12.72
C ASP A 56 -2.58 18.25 11.71
N LYS A 57 -3.80 18.36 12.24
CA LYS A 57 -5.05 18.64 11.50
C LYS A 57 -5.15 20.09 10.97
N SER A 58 -4.03 20.82 10.94
CA SER A 58 -3.98 22.25 10.61
C SER A 58 -4.11 22.55 9.11
N SER A 59 -4.12 21.51 8.27
CA SER A 59 -4.11 21.63 6.80
C SER A 59 -5.41 21.11 6.16
N ALA A 60 -6.56 21.40 6.75
CA ALA A 60 -7.84 21.24 6.05
C ALA A 60 -8.12 22.53 5.24
N PRO A 61 -8.01 22.54 3.90
CA PRO A 61 -8.44 23.69 3.13
C PRO A 61 -9.97 23.72 3.17
N ASN A 62 -10.51 24.82 3.69
CA ASN A 62 -11.94 25.11 3.62
C ASN A 62 -12.44 24.95 2.17
N LEU A 63 -13.36 24.01 1.98
CA LEU A 63 -14.13 23.82 0.75
C LEU A 63 -14.97 25.09 0.48
N ARG A 64 -14.38 26.06 -0.20
CA ARG A 64 -15.09 27.19 -0.81
C ARG A 64 -15.23 26.92 -2.32
N PRO A 65 -16.41 27.12 -2.92
CA PRO A 65 -16.63 26.88 -4.36
C PRO A 65 -15.70 27.75 -5.22
N PRO A 66 -15.39 27.33 -6.47
CA PRO A 66 -14.25 27.84 -7.22
C PRO A 66 -14.50 29.29 -7.62
N SER A 67 -13.77 30.21 -7.01
CA SER A 67 -13.58 31.57 -7.50
C SER A 67 -12.28 31.57 -8.30
N PHE A 68 -12.39 31.94 -9.57
CA PHE A 68 -11.27 32.13 -10.49
C PHE A 68 -10.21 33.06 -9.90
N GLY A 69 -9.01 32.53 -9.66
CA GLY A 69 -7.86 33.31 -9.21
C GLY A 69 -6.55 32.55 -9.41
N HIS A 70 -5.92 32.75 -10.56
CA HIS A 70 -4.72 32.05 -11.05
C HIS A 70 -3.40 32.44 -10.32
N SER A 71 -3.42 32.69 -9.01
CA SER A 71 -2.23 33.22 -8.30
C SER A 71 -1.71 32.40 -7.11
N ALA A 72 -2.40 31.33 -6.68
CA ALA A 72 -2.01 30.54 -5.50
C ALA A 72 -1.25 29.23 -5.82
N ASN A 73 -0.97 28.94 -7.09
CA ASN A 73 -0.50 27.63 -7.53
C ASN A 73 1.03 27.44 -7.51
N ALA A 74 1.83 28.50 -7.36
CA ALA A 74 3.29 28.37 -7.39
C ALA A 74 3.82 27.70 -6.10
N ASP A 75 3.37 28.14 -4.92
CA ASP A 75 3.84 27.60 -3.64
C ASP A 75 3.35 26.16 -3.41
N ALA A 76 2.15 25.82 -3.88
CA ALA A 76 1.63 24.46 -3.84
C ALA A 76 2.38 23.51 -4.80
N GLN A 77 2.82 24.00 -5.96
CA GLN A 77 3.66 23.23 -6.88
C GLN A 77 5.07 23.02 -6.32
N ILE A 78 5.65 24.04 -5.67
CA ILE A 78 6.97 23.94 -5.03
C ILE A 78 6.93 22.96 -3.84
N ALA A 79 5.90 23.01 -3.01
CA ALA A 79 5.69 22.04 -1.94
C ALA A 79 5.48 20.62 -2.48
N GLY A 80 4.73 20.47 -3.58
CA GLY A 80 4.57 19.19 -4.28
C GLY A 80 5.90 18.64 -4.80
N LEU A 81 6.76 19.48 -5.38
CA LEU A 81 8.09 19.09 -5.85
C LEU A 81 9.02 18.66 -4.72
N GLN A 82 8.96 19.33 -3.57
CA GLN A 82 9.71 18.92 -2.36
C GLN A 82 9.28 17.54 -1.88
N THR A 83 7.98 17.25 -1.84
CA THR A 83 7.50 15.91 -1.45
C THR A 83 7.90 14.81 -2.43
N VAL A 84 8.01 15.10 -3.72
CA VAL A 84 8.48 14.12 -4.72
C VAL A 84 9.97 13.85 -4.56
N ALA A 85 10.77 14.87 -4.27
CA ALA A 85 12.19 14.71 -3.99
C ALA A 85 12.43 13.87 -2.73
N ASP A 86 11.68 14.14 -1.65
CA ASP A 86 11.77 13.36 -0.40
C ASP A 86 11.39 11.89 -0.61
N LEU A 87 10.34 11.64 -1.41
CA LEU A 87 9.92 10.29 -1.76
C LEU A 87 10.95 9.58 -2.65
N GLN A 88 11.58 10.29 -3.59
CA GLN A 88 12.66 9.72 -4.41
C GLN A 88 13.88 9.36 -3.56
N ASP A 89 14.29 10.23 -2.65
CA ASP A 89 15.38 9.93 -1.70
C ASP A 89 15.06 8.72 -0.83
N GLN A 90 13.81 8.58 -0.40
CA GLN A 90 13.38 7.40 0.36
C GLN A 90 13.42 6.12 -0.49
N VAL A 91 13.02 6.18 -1.77
CA VAL A 91 13.11 5.05 -2.69
C VAL A 91 14.57 4.63 -2.88
N VAL A 92 15.48 5.57 -3.14
CA VAL A 92 16.92 5.27 -3.30
C VAL A 92 17.49 4.60 -2.04
N ARG A 93 17.19 5.14 -0.86
CA ARG A 93 17.63 4.53 0.41
C ARG A 93 17.09 3.10 0.58
N LEU A 94 15.82 2.88 0.25
CA LEU A 94 15.21 1.55 0.33
C LEU A 94 15.82 0.58 -0.69
N GLU A 95 16.17 1.04 -1.89
CA GLU A 95 16.87 0.23 -2.89
C GLU A 95 18.27 -0.18 -2.41
N GLU A 96 19.04 0.76 -1.85
CA GLU A 96 20.35 0.47 -1.25
C GLU A 96 20.25 -0.53 -0.10
N GLU A 97 19.27 -0.38 0.79
CA GLU A 97 19.03 -1.34 1.87
C GLU A 97 18.66 -2.72 1.34
N ASN A 98 17.83 -2.78 0.29
CA ASN A 98 17.44 -4.05 -0.33
C ASN A 98 18.66 -4.76 -0.95
N GLU A 99 19.54 -4.02 -1.64
CA GLU A 99 20.79 -4.57 -2.15
C GLU A 99 21.70 -5.09 -1.04
N ARG A 100 21.83 -4.33 0.06
CA ARG A 100 22.58 -4.79 1.25
C ARG A 100 22.01 -6.10 1.79
N PHE A 101 20.70 -6.19 1.97
CA PHE A 101 20.07 -7.41 2.46
C PHE A 101 20.25 -8.59 1.51
N ARG A 102 20.12 -8.39 0.19
CA ARG A 102 20.38 -9.44 -0.80
C ARG A 102 21.82 -9.96 -0.70
N ASN A 103 22.79 -9.05 -0.60
CA ASN A 103 24.20 -9.43 -0.45
C ASN A 103 24.45 -10.19 0.86
N THR A 104 23.87 -9.74 1.97
CA THR A 104 23.98 -10.43 3.26
C THR A 104 23.37 -11.83 3.20
N ILE A 105 22.19 -11.99 2.59
CA ILE A 105 21.53 -13.30 2.45
C ILE A 105 22.39 -14.24 1.59
N LEU A 106 22.94 -13.75 0.47
CA LEU A 106 23.82 -14.54 -0.39
C LEU A 106 25.07 -14.99 0.36
N ALA A 107 25.72 -14.09 1.10
CA ALA A 107 26.88 -14.42 1.92
C ALA A 107 26.54 -15.47 3.00
N LEU A 108 25.44 -15.29 3.73
CA LEU A 108 25.00 -16.25 4.74
C LEU A 108 24.66 -17.62 4.14
N ARG A 109 24.02 -17.66 2.97
CA ARG A 109 23.71 -18.91 2.27
C ARG A 109 24.99 -19.65 1.87
N GLN A 110 25.99 -18.93 1.37
CA GLN A 110 27.27 -19.52 1.00
C GLN A 110 28.02 -20.05 2.23
N THR A 111 28.08 -19.26 3.32
CA THR A 111 28.67 -19.70 4.59
C THR A 111 27.96 -20.92 5.16
N GLY A 112 26.62 -20.94 5.12
CA GLY A 112 25.82 -22.09 5.56
C GLY A 112 26.11 -23.35 4.76
N SER A 113 26.30 -23.24 3.44
CA SER A 113 26.67 -24.37 2.58
C SER A 113 28.04 -24.93 2.98
N ILE A 114 29.04 -24.07 3.17
CA ILE A 114 30.40 -24.49 3.55
C ILE A 114 30.39 -25.23 4.90
N LEU A 115 29.67 -24.68 5.88
CA LEU A 115 29.58 -25.29 7.21
C LEU A 115 28.86 -26.65 7.19
N LEU A 116 27.84 -26.80 6.35
CA LEU A 116 27.14 -28.08 6.18
C LEU A 116 28.01 -29.12 5.46
N ASP A 117 28.76 -28.70 4.44
CA ASP A 117 29.72 -29.58 3.75
C ASP A 117 30.83 -30.04 4.70
N ASP A 118 31.40 -29.12 5.48
CA ASP A 118 32.41 -29.45 6.51
C ASP A 118 31.85 -30.43 7.55
N LEU A 119 30.62 -30.19 8.04
CA LEU A 119 29.97 -31.10 8.99
C LEU A 119 29.71 -32.48 8.37
N GLY A 120 29.32 -32.53 7.10
CA GLY A 120 29.17 -33.76 6.34
C GLY A 120 30.48 -34.55 6.21
N ALA A 121 31.61 -33.86 6.07
CA ALA A 121 32.94 -34.48 6.04
C ALA A 121 33.34 -35.11 7.38
N TYR A 122 32.98 -34.48 8.52
CA TYR A 122 33.26 -35.01 9.85
C TYR A 122 32.28 -36.10 10.31
N THR A 123 31.07 -36.14 9.74
CA THR A 123 30.02 -37.09 10.11
C THR A 123 29.89 -38.27 9.14
N SER A 124 30.58 -38.25 8.00
CA SER A 124 30.61 -39.39 7.08
C SER A 124 31.26 -40.61 7.75
N PRO A 125 30.56 -41.76 7.83
CA PRO A 125 31.15 -42.97 8.37
C PRO A 125 32.34 -43.38 7.51
N LYS A 126 33.51 -43.56 8.13
CA LYS A 126 34.65 -44.22 7.50
C LYS A 126 34.26 -45.67 7.20
N ILE A 127 33.70 -45.92 6.03
CA ILE A 127 33.55 -47.29 5.53
C ILE A 127 34.97 -47.77 5.23
N PRO A 128 35.51 -48.77 5.95
CA PRO A 128 36.80 -49.33 5.59
C PRO A 128 36.63 -50.04 4.25
N ASN A 129 37.39 -49.60 3.25
CA ASN A 129 37.53 -50.31 1.99
C ASN A 129 38.22 -51.65 2.29
N SER A 130 37.44 -52.71 2.41
CA SER A 130 37.88 -54.11 2.35
C SER A 130 37.91 -54.57 0.90
#